data_AF-A0A183NAQ2-F1
#
_entry.id   AF-A0A183NAQ2-F1
#
_cell.length_a   1.000
_cell.length_b   1.000
_cell.length_c   1.000
_cell.angle_alpha   90.00
_cell.angle_beta   90.00
_cell.angle_gamma   90.00
#
_symmetry.space_group_name_H-M   'P 1'
#
loop_
_entity.id
_entity.type
_entity.pdbx_description
1 polymer ?
#
loop_
_entity_poly.entity_id
_entity_poly.type
_entity_poly.pdbx_seq_one_letter_code
_entity_poly.pdbx_strand_id
1 'polypeptide(L)' 'MLTSIKVTIFNTNVKAVLLCGAETWKTTTTTIKKVQVFINGCLRKILNILWPDTIRNGLLWERTNQVPAKEEISKRR' A
#
# COMPACT_ATOMS: atom_id res chain seq x y z
N MET A 1 11.95 -4.59 -14.16
CA MET A 1 10.93 -5.33 -14.96
C MET A 1 10.12 -6.32 -14.11
N LEU A 2 10.73 -7.22 -13.33
CA LEU A 2 9.97 -8.14 -12.45
C LEU A 2 9.27 -7.42 -11.28
N THR A 3 9.88 -6.35 -10.77
CA THR A 3 9.34 -5.56 -9.65
C THR A 3 8.04 -4.86 -10.00
N SER A 4 7.93 -4.27 -11.20
CA SER A 4 6.71 -3.61 -11.67
C SER A 4 5.56 -4.60 -11.83
N ILE A 5 5.82 -5.81 -12.34
CA ILE A 5 4.82 -6.88 -12.44
C ILE A 5 4.34 -7.31 -11.04
N LYS A 6 5.25 -7.50 -10.08
CA LYS A 6 4.90 -7.85 -8.69
C LYS A 6 4.05 -6.77 -8.01
N VAL A 7 4.39 -5.49 -8.21
CA VAL A 7 3.60 -4.36 -7.69
C VAL A 7 2.19 -4.36 -8.29
N THR A 8 2.06 -4.57 -9.60
CA THR A 8 0.74 -4.66 -10.26
C THR A 8 -0.10 -5.81 -9.69
N ILE A 9 0.46 -7.02 -9.57
CA ILE A 9 -0.25 -8.17 -9.01
C ILE A 9 -0.69 -7.90 -7.57
N PHE A 10 0.19 -7.31 -6.76
CA PHE A 10 -0.13 -6.91 -5.39
C PHE A 10 -1.29 -5.91 -5.35
N ASN A 11 -1.29 -4.90 -6.22
CA ASN A 11 -2.32 -3.88 -6.29
C ASN A 11 -3.69 -4.48 -6.65
N THR A 12 -3.73 -5.36 -7.65
CA THR A 12 -4.98 -5.95 -8.13
C THR A 12 -5.56 -6.96 -7.14
N ASN A 13 -4.73 -7.80 -6.52
CA ASN A 13 -5.23 -8.92 -5.72
C ASN A 13 -5.27 -8.62 -4.22
N VAL A 14 -4.19 -8.09 -3.65
CA VAL A 14 -4.06 -7.93 -2.19
C VAL A 14 -4.56 -6.56 -1.75
N LYS A 15 -4.10 -5.50 -2.41
CA LYS A 15 -4.46 -4.11 -2.05
C LYS A 15 -5.96 -3.89 -2.23
N ALA A 16 -6.56 -4.39 -3.30
CA ALA A 16 -8.00 -4.27 -3.55
C ALA A 16 -8.86 -4.87 -2.43
N VAL A 17 -8.54 -6.08 -1.96
CA VAL A 17 -9.26 -6.76 -0.87
C VAL A 17 -9.13 -6.00 0.45
N LEU A 18 -7.91 -5.54 0.79
CA LEU A 18 -7.67 -4.77 2.01
C LEU A 18 -8.44 -3.46 2.05
N LEU A 19 -8.48 -2.73 0.93
CA LEU A 19 -9.20 -1.47 0.84
C LEU A 19 -10.72 -1.68 0.91
N CYS A 20 -11.24 -2.70 0.22
CA CYS A 20 -12.68 -3.04 0.25
C CYS A 20 -13.14 -3.39 1.68
N GLY A 21 -12.36 -4.19 2.40
CA GLY A 21 -12.64 -4.51 3.80
C GLY A 21 -12.57 -3.28 4.72
N ALA A 22 -11.61 -2.39 4.50
CA ALA A 22 -11.45 -1.15 5.27
C ALA A 22 -12.52 -0.09 4.95
N GLU A 23 -13.08 -0.11 3.75
CA GLU A 23 -14.15 0.77 3.28
C GLU A 23 -15.52 0.33 3.84
N THR A 24 -15.77 -0.99 3.86
CA THR A 24 -17.04 -1.55 4.33
C THR A 24 -17.11 -1.62 5.87
N TRP A 25 -15.99 -1.89 6.53
CA TRP A 25 -15.93 -1.81 7.98
C TRP A 25 -15.94 -0.35 8.42
N LYS A 26 -16.65 -0.06 9.53
CA LYS A 26 -16.73 1.27 10.17
C LYS A 26 -15.37 2.00 10.06
N THR A 27 -15.28 2.99 9.17
CA THR A 27 -14.02 3.64 8.76
C THR A 27 -13.38 4.39 9.91
N THR A 28 -12.62 3.69 10.75
CA THR A 28 -11.83 4.29 11.82
C THR A 28 -10.45 4.64 11.26
N THR A 29 -9.99 5.87 11.52
CA THR A 29 -8.66 6.34 11.12
C THR A 29 -7.53 5.40 11.53
N THR A 30 -7.71 4.67 12.64
CA THR A 30 -6.80 3.61 13.12
C THR A 30 -6.71 2.42 12.17
N THR A 31 -7.81 1.95 11.59
CA THR A 31 -7.82 0.82 10.65
C THR A 31 -7.12 1.21 9.35
N ILE A 32 -7.40 2.40 8.83
CA ILE A 32 -6.75 2.94 7.62
C ILE A 32 -5.23 3.05 7.84
N LYS A 33 -4.79 3.55 8.99
CA LYS A 33 -3.36 3.61 9.36
C LYS A 33 -2.72 2.22 9.40
N LYS A 34 -3.39 1.22 9.99
CA LYS A 34 -2.88 -0.17 10.04
C LYS A 34 -2.74 -0.77 8.64
N VAL A 35 -3.74 -0.58 7.77
CA VAL A 35 -3.69 -1.01 6.37
C VAL A 35 -2.54 -0.34 5.62
N GLN A 36 -2.31 0.97 5.83
CA GLN A 36 -1.20 1.68 5.21
C GLN A 36 0.16 1.13 5.64
N VAL A 37 0.34 0.83 6.93
CA VAL A 37 1.59 0.24 7.45
C VAL A 37 1.84 -1.12 6.83
N PHE A 38 0.80 -1.95 6.71
CA PHE A 38 0.87 -3.25 6.05
C PHE A 38 1.30 -3.12 4.58
N ILE A 39 0.62 -2.25 3.81
CA ILE A 39 0.95 -1.99 2.41
C ILE A 39 2.41 -1.53 2.26
N ASN A 40 2.85 -0.57 3.07
CA ASN A 40 4.23 -0.08 3.04
C ASN A 40 5.25 -1.19 3.36
N GLY A 41 4.92 -2.12 4.24
CA GLY A 41 5.75 -3.29 4.53
C GLY A 41 5.88 -4.24 3.33
N CYS A 42 4.75 -4.54 2.67
CA CYS A 42 4.73 -5.35 1.45
C CYS A 42 5.53 -4.71 0.31
N LEU A 43 5.38 -3.40 0.08
CA LEU A 43 6.11 -2.70 -0.97
C LEU A 43 7.62 -2.74 -0.75
N ARG A 44 8.10 -2.58 0.50
CA ARG A 44 9.53 -2.72 0.81
C ARG A 44 10.05 -4.12 0.48
N LYS A 45 9.29 -5.18 0.82
CA LYS A 45 9.65 -6.56 0.45
C LYS A 45 9.66 -6.77 -1.07
N ILE A 46 8.69 -6.20 -1.80
CA ILE A 46 8.62 -6.30 -3.27
C ILE A 46 9.82 -5.59 -3.91
N LEU A 47 10.23 -4.43 -3.38
CA LEU A 47 11.41 -3.69 -3.82
C LEU A 47 12.74 -4.30 -3.31
N ASN A 48 12.68 -5.38 -2.53
CA ASN A 48 13.84 -6.00 -1.87
C ASN A 48 14.67 -5.03 -1.02
N ILE A 49 14.00 -4.05 -0.39
CA ILE A 49 14.64 -3.08 0.51
C ILE A 49 14.79 -3.76 1.86
N LEU A 50 16.00 -4.22 2.14
CA LEU A 50 16.39 -4.79 3.42
C LEU A 50 16.74 -3.66 4.39
N TRP A 51 16.49 -3.90 5.67
CA TRP A 51 17.05 -3.07 6.73
C TRP A 51 18.59 -3.21 6.64
N PRO A 52 19.39 -2.12 6.49
CA PRO A 52 19.23 -0.79 7.10
C PRO A 52 18.74 0.32 6.16
N ASP A 53 18.37 0.00 4.91
CA ASP A 53 17.96 1.02 3.94
C ASP A 53 16.65 1.70 4.36
N THR A 54 16.79 2.90 4.93
CA THR A 54 15.67 3.68 5.42
C THR A 54 15.10 4.53 4.29
N ILE A 55 14.31 3.90 3.42
CA ILE A 55 13.55 4.64 2.41
C ILE A 55 12.35 5.36 3.07
N ARG A 56 12.25 6.66 2.80
CA ARG A 56 11.07 7.47 3.18
C ARG A 56 9.83 6.93 2.46
N ASN A 57 8.68 6.97 3.13
CA ASN A 57 7.42 6.47 2.55
C ASN A 57 7.03 7.21 1.25
N GLY A 58 7.29 8.52 1.15
CA GLY A 58 7.04 9.29 -0.08
C GLY A 58 7.83 8.75 -1.29
N LEU A 59 9.14 8.55 -1.12
CA LEU A 59 10.00 8.01 -2.18
C LEU A 59 9.64 6.56 -2.55
N LEU A 60 9.18 5.77 -1.57
CA LEU A 60 8.65 4.42 -1.80
C LEU A 60 7.41 4.47 -2.72
N TRP A 61 6.50 5.42 -2.46
CA TRP A 61 5.29 5.60 -3.25
C TRP A 61 5.58 6.13 -4.65
N GLU A 62 6.50 7.08 -4.81
CA GLU A 62 6.97 7.57 -6.12
C GLU A 62 7.53 6.43 -6.99
N ARG A 63 8.41 5.59 -6.42
CA ARG A 63 9.00 4.45 -7.15
C ARG A 63 7.98 3.38 -7.56
N THR A 64 6.85 3.32 -6.87
CA THR A 64 5.80 2.31 -7.10
C THR A 64 4.54 2.90 -7.73
N ASN A 65 4.55 4.20 -8.05
CA ASN A 65 3.39 4.98 -8.51
C ASN A 65 2.14 4.75 -7.64
N GLN A 66 2.32 4.68 -6.32
CA GLN A 66 1.25 4.41 -5.36
C GLN A 66 0.70 5.67 -4.72
N VAL A 67 -0.58 5.63 -4.37
CA VAL A 67 -1.23 6.62 -3.51
C VAL A 67 -1.52 6.04 -2.13
N PRO A 68 -1.56 6.87 -1.07
CA PRO A 68 -1.97 6.45 0.27
C PRO A 68 -3.38 5.85 0.29
N ALA A 69 -3.58 4.80 1.08
CA ALA A 69 -4.84 4.09 1.26
C ALA A 69 -6.00 5.00 1.68
N LYS A 70 -5.71 6.05 2.46
CA LYS A 70 -6.71 7.05 2.84
C LYS A 70 -7.30 7.77 1.61
N GLU A 71 -6.44 8.19 0.68
CA GLU A 71 -6.85 8.90 -0.54
C GLU A 71 -7.59 7.96 -1.50
N GLU A 72 -7.17 6.71 -1.56
CA GLU A 72 -7.82 5.68 -2.36
C GLU A 72 -9.24 5.35 -1.86
N ILE A 73 -9.42 5.19 -0.54
CA ILE A 73 -10.73 4.95 0.07
C ILE A 73 -11.62 6.19 -0.08
N SER A 74 -11.07 7.41 0.08
CA SER A 74 -11.86 8.64 -0.10
C SER A 74 -12.33 8.88 -1.53
N LYS A 75 -11.69 8.26 -2.54
CA LYS A 75 -12.14 8.34 -3.94
C LYS A 75 -13.26 7.35 -4.27
N ARG A 76 -13.43 6.30 -3.46
CA ARG A 76 -14.44 5.25 -3.66
C ARG A 76 -15.76 5.55 -2.97
N ARG A 77 -15.70 6.38 -1.92
CA ARG A 77 -16.85 6.98 -1.24
C ARG A 77 -17.28 8.26 -1.93
#